data_AF-A0AAV2YKE7-F1
#
_entry.id   AF-A0AAV2YKE7-F1
#
_cell.length_a   1.000
_cell.length_b   1.000
_cell.length_c   1.000
_cell.angle_alpha   90.00
_cell.angle_beta   90.00
_cell.angle_gamma   90.00
#
_symmetry.space_group_name_H-M   'P 1'
#
loop_
_entity.id
_entity.type
_entity.pdbx_description
1 polymer ?
#
loop_
_entity_poly.entity_id
_entity_poly.type
_entity_poly.pdbx_seq_one_letter_code
_entity_poly.pdbx_strand_id
1 'polypeptide(L)'
;MHVLREAAEVLAQVVQAYWSSNYVSKLAINHALVAILVVNSWSTPLIHALMGLHRMQSVRDQLICRTICLLVDAFLNTSSAVVMPLLVLAPYWSEFNMDGFVFPLDDVYNDAFFAGLVTEAQMIATGKVSGLLLRLIPHLSVLSCCVAIQQFVVTTMSLPTDPVLSSSPTTKSHVHSEKPVWRTVVDFFFGVMGLGVLVIHTYTYARQSMWPADPLCPLVMAPWFASKHACAVYTFDCQHLQRTTPMSGDLAFLEESALIKLNFAHCPAMRMPPDIQRFNNMIGMTIKHLTLVEWSREAAVTPKHHPSLMYVGIGDVNLTEIPAGLLGTLPPLLQDIEITRTNLTTIPDELDRYWGNVVILYIEYSGVSTIPPSLMRLPLFDLSLIGNNITDASVLSGLSPGIGYVSLDHNPLIVMPKAFDAGSDVMVFEFCVESTLVRTVPPELLSSIQTLYMLDTPYCARATTVFTVVDCNASYFASAGKCYIP
;
A
#
# COMPACT_ATOMS: atom_id res chain seq x y z
N MET A 1 -35.85 6.54 -13.69
CA MET A 1 -34.58 7.25 -13.47
C MET A 1 -34.09 7.11 -12.03
N HIS A 2 -34.93 7.37 -11.01
CA HIS A 2 -34.58 7.17 -9.59
C HIS A 2 -34.10 5.75 -9.24
N VAL A 3 -34.89 4.73 -9.61
CA VAL A 3 -34.57 3.31 -9.36
C VAL A 3 -33.24 2.90 -9.99
N LEU A 4 -32.94 3.39 -11.20
CA LEU A 4 -31.68 3.08 -11.89
C LEU A 4 -30.48 3.72 -11.19
N ARG A 5 -30.64 4.93 -10.64
CA ARG A 5 -29.62 5.60 -9.82
C ARG A 5 -29.35 4.81 -8.54
N GLU A 6 -30.40 4.48 -7.78
CA GLU A 6 -30.28 3.69 -6.54
C GLU A 6 -29.67 2.31 -6.81
N ALA A 7 -30.06 1.63 -7.90
CA ALA A 7 -29.48 0.35 -8.26
C ALA A 7 -27.99 0.47 -8.61
N ALA A 8 -27.59 1.48 -9.39
CA ALA A 8 -26.19 1.72 -9.73
C ALA A 8 -25.35 2.02 -8.48
N GLU A 9 -25.92 2.77 -7.54
CA GLU A 9 -25.29 3.10 -6.27
C GLU A 9 -25.11 1.88 -5.37
N VAL A 10 -26.16 1.10 -5.12
CA VAL A 10 -26.07 -0.12 -4.32
C VAL A 10 -25.06 -1.09 -4.92
N LEU A 11 -25.06 -1.26 -6.25
CA LEU A 11 -24.04 -2.07 -6.93
C LEU A 11 -22.63 -1.52 -6.75
N ALA A 12 -22.44 -0.20 -6.82
CA ALA A 12 -21.15 0.42 -6.55
C ALA A 12 -20.70 0.19 -5.10
N GLN A 13 -21.59 0.33 -4.13
CA GLN A 13 -21.32 0.06 -2.72
C GLN A 13 -21.02 -1.42 -2.45
N VAL A 14 -21.69 -2.36 -3.12
CA VAL A 14 -21.37 -3.82 -3.06
C VAL A 14 -19.93 -4.06 -3.51
N VAL A 15 -19.53 -3.47 -4.64
CA VAL A 15 -18.15 -3.62 -5.15
C VAL A 15 -17.14 -2.98 -4.20
N GLN A 16 -17.46 -1.82 -3.62
CA GLN A 16 -16.59 -1.16 -2.64
C GLN A 16 -16.46 -1.97 -1.34
N ALA A 17 -17.55 -2.57 -0.84
CA ALA A 17 -17.51 -3.46 0.33
C ALA A 17 -16.69 -4.73 0.04
N TYR A 18 -16.86 -5.30 -1.15
CA TYR A 18 -16.02 -6.41 -1.62
C TYR A 18 -14.54 -6.03 -1.65
N TRP A 19 -14.18 -4.86 -2.20
CA TRP A 19 -12.80 -4.37 -2.18
C TRP A 19 -12.28 -4.13 -0.76
N SER A 20 -13.07 -3.51 0.11
CA SER A 20 -12.70 -3.34 1.51
C SER A 20 -12.34 -4.68 2.16
N SER A 21 -13.11 -5.75 1.90
CA SER A 21 -12.81 -7.08 2.43
C SER A 21 -11.47 -7.66 1.98
N ASN A 22 -10.95 -7.23 0.82
CA ASN A 22 -9.67 -7.68 0.25
C ASN A 22 -8.48 -6.80 0.64
N TYR A 23 -8.70 -5.52 0.95
CA TYR A 23 -7.63 -4.53 1.14
C TYR A 23 -7.52 -3.99 2.57
N VAL A 24 -8.57 -4.10 3.38
CA VAL A 24 -8.64 -3.55 4.74
C VAL A 24 -8.72 -4.68 5.75
N SER A 25 -7.68 -4.81 6.59
CA SER A 25 -7.62 -5.80 7.67
C SER A 25 -8.51 -5.42 8.85
N LYS A 26 -8.84 -4.13 9.02
CA LYS A 26 -9.69 -3.63 10.11
C LYS A 26 -11.13 -4.13 9.95
N LEU A 27 -11.48 -5.18 10.68
CA LEU A 27 -12.83 -5.75 10.65
C LEU A 27 -13.94 -4.73 10.95
N ALA A 28 -13.71 -3.80 11.88
CA ALA A 28 -14.68 -2.77 12.22
C ALA A 28 -15.08 -1.92 10.99
N ILE A 29 -14.13 -1.62 10.11
CA ILE A 29 -14.39 -0.89 8.86
C ILE A 29 -15.22 -1.74 7.91
N ASN A 30 -14.87 -3.01 7.73
CA ASN A 30 -15.62 -3.94 6.90
C ASN A 30 -17.08 -4.12 7.41
N HIS A 31 -17.28 -4.28 8.72
CA HIS A 31 -18.62 -4.34 9.33
C HIS A 31 -19.41 -3.05 9.11
N ALA A 32 -18.79 -1.89 9.30
CA ALA A 32 -19.44 -0.59 9.12
C ALA A 32 -19.88 -0.37 7.66
N LEU A 33 -19.02 -0.67 6.68
CA LEU A 33 -19.35 -0.56 5.26
C LEU A 33 -20.50 -1.48 4.86
N VAL A 34 -20.48 -2.73 5.32
CA VAL A 34 -21.57 -3.67 5.06
C VAL A 34 -22.86 -3.22 5.75
N ALA A 35 -22.79 -2.72 6.98
CA ALA A 35 -23.97 -2.18 7.67
C ALA A 35 -24.58 -0.99 6.91
N ILE A 36 -23.75 -0.04 6.45
CA ILE A 36 -24.20 1.10 5.63
C ILE A 36 -24.89 0.60 4.37
N LEU A 37 -24.29 -0.34 3.64
CA LEU A 37 -24.84 -0.92 2.42
C LEU A 37 -26.17 -1.67 2.65
N VAL A 38 -26.27 -2.46 3.72
CA VAL A 38 -27.50 -3.19 4.07
C VAL A 38 -28.60 -2.21 4.46
N VAL A 39 -28.30 -1.21 5.29
CA VAL A 39 -29.24 -0.15 5.65
C VAL A 39 -29.68 0.62 4.41
N ASN A 40 -28.76 0.93 3.50
CA ASN A 40 -29.08 1.62 2.26
C ASN A 40 -30.05 0.81 1.39
N SER A 41 -29.75 -0.48 1.23
CA SER A 41 -30.59 -1.42 0.48
C SER A 41 -32.00 -1.57 1.07
N TRP A 42 -32.15 -1.48 2.39
CA TRP A 42 -33.44 -1.69 3.06
C TRP A 42 -34.18 -0.39 3.41
N SER A 43 -33.52 0.76 3.32
CA SER A 43 -34.09 2.05 3.72
C SER A 43 -35.36 2.38 2.94
N THR A 44 -35.32 2.38 1.61
CA THR A 44 -36.47 2.70 0.75
C THR A 44 -37.65 1.74 0.96
N PRO A 45 -37.48 0.40 0.92
CA PRO A 45 -38.57 -0.53 1.23
C PRO A 45 -39.15 -0.38 2.63
N LEU A 46 -38.31 -0.15 3.64
CA LEU A 46 -38.74 -0.01 5.04
C LEU A 46 -39.54 1.28 5.24
N ILE A 47 -39.06 2.39 4.69
CA ILE A 47 -39.75 3.68 4.74
C ILE A 47 -41.12 3.58 4.04
N HIS A 48 -41.17 2.89 2.90
CA HIS A 48 -42.42 2.60 2.19
C HIS A 48 -43.40 1.74 3.01
N ALA A 49 -42.90 0.71 3.69
CA ALA A 49 -43.72 -0.16 4.55
C ALA A 49 -44.26 0.60 5.78
N LEU A 50 -43.40 1.37 6.46
CA LEU A 50 -43.73 2.11 7.68
C LEU A 50 -44.75 3.22 7.46
N MET A 51 -44.66 3.94 6.35
CA MET A 51 -45.64 4.99 6.01
C MET A 51 -46.94 4.45 5.40
N GLY A 52 -47.00 3.15 5.13
CA GLY A 52 -48.21 2.41 4.79
C GLY A 52 -48.80 2.72 3.40
N LEU A 53 -49.16 1.67 2.66
CA LEU A 53 -49.91 1.74 1.39
C LEU A 53 -51.26 2.49 1.50
N HIS A 54 -51.78 2.69 2.71
CA HIS A 54 -53.09 3.31 2.97
C HIS A 54 -53.04 4.73 3.56
N ARG A 55 -51.86 5.27 3.89
CA ARG A 55 -51.74 6.58 4.59
C ARG A 55 -51.30 7.75 3.71
N MET A 56 -50.79 7.49 2.51
CA MET A 56 -50.40 8.55 1.56
C MET A 56 -51.60 9.11 0.77
N GLN A 57 -52.60 9.63 1.47
CA GLN A 57 -53.76 10.28 0.88
C GLN A 57 -53.50 11.76 0.54
N SER A 58 -52.53 12.39 1.21
CA SER A 58 -52.14 13.78 0.97
C SER A 58 -50.83 13.90 0.19
N VAL A 59 -50.76 14.90 -0.70
CA VAL A 59 -49.53 15.30 -1.40
C VAL A 59 -48.41 15.64 -0.40
N ARG A 60 -48.78 16.19 0.76
CA ARG A 60 -47.83 16.51 1.85
C ARG A 60 -47.13 15.27 2.40
N ASP A 61 -47.85 14.17 2.56
CA ASP A 61 -47.31 12.94 3.13
C ASP A 61 -46.36 12.25 2.14
N GLN A 62 -46.66 12.34 0.83
CA GLN A 62 -45.77 11.87 -0.24
C GLN A 62 -44.48 12.71 -0.32
N LEU A 63 -44.59 14.03 -0.13
CA LEU A 63 -43.44 14.94 -0.09
C LEU A 63 -42.54 14.66 1.11
N ILE A 64 -43.11 14.51 2.30
CA ILE A 64 -42.34 14.19 3.52
C ILE A 64 -41.61 12.86 3.36
N CYS A 65 -42.31 11.82 2.88
CA CYS A 65 -41.74 10.51 2.58
C CYS A 65 -40.51 10.62 1.68
N ARG A 66 -40.66 11.31 0.55
CA ARG A 66 -39.59 11.47 -0.44
C ARG A 66 -38.40 12.25 0.10
N THR A 67 -38.65 13.32 0.87
CA THR A 67 -37.58 14.11 1.50
C THR A 67 -36.79 13.27 2.50
N ILE A 68 -37.47 12.46 3.32
CA ILE A 68 -36.80 11.56 4.27
C ILE A 68 -35.94 10.53 3.52
N CYS A 69 -36.45 9.88 2.47
CA CYS A 69 -35.66 8.95 1.66
C CYS A 69 -34.39 9.63 1.11
N LEU A 70 -34.51 10.83 0.54
CA LEU A 70 -33.37 11.56 -0.03
C LEU A 70 -32.33 11.98 1.02
N LEU A 71 -32.78 12.34 2.23
CA LEU A 71 -31.87 12.68 3.33
C LEU A 71 -31.11 11.45 3.85
N VAL A 72 -31.80 10.32 4.04
CA VAL A 72 -31.20 9.06 4.45
C VAL A 72 -30.19 8.58 3.41
N ASP A 73 -30.58 8.60 2.13
CA ASP A 73 -29.74 8.24 0.99
C ASP A 73 -28.48 9.12 0.91
N ALA A 74 -28.64 10.45 1.00
CA ALA A 74 -27.50 11.38 1.00
C ALA A 74 -26.55 11.13 2.19
N PHE A 75 -27.09 10.85 3.38
CA PHE A 75 -26.29 10.54 4.56
C PHE A 75 -25.48 9.26 4.38
N LEU A 76 -26.12 8.14 3.99
CA LEU A 76 -25.46 6.84 3.83
C LEU A 76 -24.38 6.86 2.74
N ASN A 77 -24.63 7.58 1.63
CA ASN A 77 -23.63 7.79 0.59
C ASN A 77 -22.47 8.65 1.06
N THR A 78 -22.71 9.71 1.83
CA THR A 78 -21.64 10.52 2.41
C THR A 78 -20.82 9.71 3.41
N SER A 79 -21.47 8.90 4.24
CA SER A 79 -20.80 8.00 5.18
C SER A 79 -19.89 7.02 4.46
N SER A 80 -20.40 6.31 3.45
CA SER A 80 -19.60 5.31 2.72
C SER A 80 -18.51 5.93 1.84
N ALA A 81 -18.78 7.02 1.14
CA ALA A 81 -17.86 7.57 0.14
C ALA A 81 -16.87 8.62 0.68
N VAL A 82 -17.15 9.22 1.84
CA VAL A 82 -16.29 10.25 2.45
C VAL A 82 -15.81 9.83 3.83
N VAL A 83 -16.74 9.51 4.75
CA VAL A 83 -16.37 9.24 6.15
C VAL A 83 -15.53 7.97 6.27
N MET A 84 -15.93 6.87 5.62
CA MET A 84 -15.20 5.60 5.72
C MET A 84 -13.75 5.68 5.19
N PRO A 85 -13.46 6.23 3.99
CA PRO A 85 -12.09 6.43 3.55
C PRO A 85 -11.24 7.31 4.49
N LEU A 86 -11.83 8.35 5.08
CA LEU A 86 -11.14 9.19 6.06
C LEU A 86 -10.82 8.41 7.34
N LEU A 87 -11.73 7.57 7.82
CA LEU A 87 -11.49 6.70 8.98
C LEU A 87 -10.41 5.65 8.72
N VAL A 88 -10.30 5.17 7.48
CA VAL A 88 -9.21 4.26 7.06
C VAL A 88 -7.86 4.97 7.14
N LEU A 89 -7.77 6.22 6.65
CA LEU A 89 -6.52 7.00 6.63
C LEU A 89 -6.14 7.65 7.96
N ALA A 90 -7.09 7.86 8.86
CA ALA A 90 -6.87 8.59 10.10
C ALA A 90 -5.66 8.09 10.94
N PRO A 91 -5.39 6.78 11.08
CA PRO A 91 -4.22 6.30 11.83
C PRO A 91 -2.88 6.66 11.19
N TYR A 92 -2.81 6.76 9.87
CA TYR A 92 -1.57 7.12 9.17
C TYR A 92 -1.26 8.61 9.28
N TRP A 93 -2.29 9.45 9.45
CA TRP A 93 -2.11 10.89 9.61
C TRP A 93 -1.33 11.25 10.87
N SER A 94 -1.48 10.49 11.96
CA SER A 94 -0.73 10.75 13.20
C SER A 94 0.73 10.31 13.13
N GLU A 95 1.05 9.31 12.32
CA GLU A 95 2.42 8.79 12.16
C GLU A 95 3.21 9.52 11.06
N PHE A 96 2.52 10.22 10.16
CA PHE A 96 3.18 10.91 9.04
C PHE A 96 3.94 12.15 9.51
N ASN A 97 5.25 12.20 9.25
CA ASN A 97 6.08 13.35 9.55
C ASN A 97 5.88 14.44 8.49
N MET A 98 5.19 15.52 8.88
CA MET A 98 4.88 16.66 8.00
C MET A 98 6.09 17.52 7.63
N ASP A 99 7.15 17.53 8.44
CA ASP A 99 8.34 18.33 8.17
C ASP A 99 9.20 17.66 7.09
N GLY A 100 9.30 16.33 7.13
CA GLY A 100 10.04 15.53 6.15
C GLY A 100 9.22 15.06 4.95
N PHE A 101 7.88 15.10 5.03
CA PHE A 101 6.95 14.44 4.11
C PHE A 101 7.23 12.92 3.97
N VAL A 102 7.61 12.27 5.06
CA VAL A 102 7.93 10.83 5.10
C VAL A 102 7.23 10.11 6.26
N PHE A 103 7.08 8.80 6.12
CA PHE A 103 6.83 7.95 7.28
C PHE A 103 8.17 7.64 7.99
N PRO A 104 8.20 7.62 9.34
CA PRO A 104 9.36 7.15 10.09
C PRO A 104 9.80 5.75 9.61
N LEU A 105 11.12 5.50 9.57
CA LEU A 105 11.64 4.22 9.08
C LEU A 105 11.13 3.03 9.90
N ASP A 106 11.00 3.18 11.22
CA ASP A 106 10.48 2.13 12.10
C ASP A 106 9.09 1.63 11.66
N ASP A 107 8.25 2.54 11.15
CA ASP A 107 6.93 2.21 10.62
C ASP A 107 7.01 1.57 9.22
N VAL A 108 7.89 2.09 8.35
CA VAL A 108 8.10 1.55 7.00
C VAL A 108 8.66 0.13 7.04
N TYR A 109 9.57 -0.17 7.97
CA TYR A 109 10.11 -1.51 8.18
C TYR A 109 9.21 -2.41 9.02
N ASN A 110 8.16 -1.87 9.65
CA ASN A 110 7.15 -2.68 10.31
C ASN A 110 6.25 -3.35 9.26
N ASP A 111 6.39 -4.67 9.16
CA ASP A 111 5.72 -5.48 8.16
C ASP A 111 4.19 -5.29 8.11
N ALA A 112 3.53 -5.22 9.27
CA ALA A 112 2.09 -5.09 9.35
C ALA A 112 1.64 -3.66 9.04
N PHE A 113 2.37 -2.66 9.53
CA PHE A 113 2.10 -1.25 9.24
C PHE A 113 2.23 -0.98 7.74
N PHE A 114 3.36 -1.34 7.14
CA PHE A 114 3.64 -1.07 5.73
C PHE A 114 2.67 -1.80 4.81
N ALA A 115 2.44 -3.10 5.04
CA ALA A 115 1.47 -3.85 4.23
C ALA A 115 0.06 -3.27 4.36
N GLY A 116 -0.37 -2.92 5.57
CA GLY A 116 -1.64 -2.26 5.81
C GLY A 116 -1.75 -0.90 5.10
N LEU A 117 -0.73 -0.05 5.22
CA LEU A 117 -0.67 1.25 4.56
C LEU A 117 -0.82 1.09 3.05
N VAL A 118 -0.06 0.19 2.43
CA VAL A 118 -0.10 -0.03 0.98
C VAL A 118 -1.46 -0.56 0.54
N THR A 119 -2.01 -1.57 1.20
CA THR A 119 -3.31 -2.15 0.78
C THR A 119 -4.46 -1.20 1.02
N GLU A 120 -4.48 -0.48 2.14
CA GLU A 120 -5.51 0.52 2.44
C GLU A 120 -5.39 1.73 1.50
N ALA A 121 -4.17 2.17 1.15
CA ALA A 121 -3.97 3.19 0.13
C ALA A 121 -4.45 2.73 -1.26
N GLN A 122 -4.21 1.47 -1.65
CA GLN A 122 -4.75 0.91 -2.91
C GLN A 122 -6.29 0.88 -2.93
N MET A 123 -6.92 0.65 -1.77
CA MET A 123 -8.38 0.74 -1.63
C MET A 123 -8.90 2.16 -1.86
N ILE A 124 -8.10 3.20 -1.68
CA ILE A 124 -8.52 4.60 -1.82
C ILE A 124 -8.10 5.19 -3.17
N ALA A 125 -6.82 5.04 -3.51
CA ALA A 125 -6.21 5.44 -4.77
C ALA A 125 -6.28 4.28 -5.78
N THR A 126 -7.44 4.08 -6.42
CA THR A 126 -7.49 3.06 -7.49
C THR A 126 -6.58 3.43 -8.64
N GLY A 127 -5.67 2.54 -8.99
CA GLY A 127 -4.89 2.62 -10.23
C GLY A 127 -5.71 2.36 -11.52
N LYS A 128 -7.00 2.03 -11.42
CA LYS A 128 -7.87 1.71 -12.57
C LYS A 128 -9.01 2.71 -12.73
N VAL A 129 -9.30 3.09 -13.98
CA VAL A 129 -10.41 3.99 -14.34
C VAL A 129 -11.76 3.46 -13.87
N SER A 130 -11.98 2.14 -13.94
CA SER A 130 -13.21 1.51 -13.43
C SER A 130 -13.43 1.77 -11.94
N GLY A 131 -12.36 1.79 -11.15
CA GLY A 131 -12.42 2.12 -9.73
C GLY A 131 -12.73 3.58 -9.47
N LEU A 132 -12.18 4.48 -10.28
CA LEU A 132 -12.53 5.90 -10.22
C LEU A 132 -14.03 6.10 -10.51
N LEU A 133 -14.55 5.49 -11.58
CA LEU A 133 -15.96 5.60 -11.95
C LEU A 133 -16.89 5.05 -10.85
N LEU A 134 -16.56 3.90 -10.26
CA LEU A 134 -17.35 3.30 -9.18
C LEU A 134 -17.42 4.17 -7.92
N ARG A 135 -16.35 4.92 -7.62
CA ARG A 135 -16.35 5.88 -6.48
C ARG A 135 -17.08 7.17 -6.78
N LEU A 136 -17.11 7.62 -8.04
CA LEU A 136 -17.88 8.82 -8.43
C LEU A 136 -19.39 8.62 -8.28
N ILE A 137 -19.90 7.39 -8.43
CA ILE A 137 -21.34 7.11 -8.38
C ILE A 137 -21.99 7.60 -7.07
N PRO A 138 -21.53 7.21 -5.86
CA PRO A 138 -22.07 7.75 -4.61
C PRO A 138 -22.03 9.28 -4.51
N HIS A 139 -20.95 9.93 -4.96
CA HIS A 139 -20.82 11.39 -4.92
C HIS A 139 -21.84 12.09 -5.84
N LEU A 140 -22.03 11.57 -7.05
CA LEU A 140 -23.07 12.07 -7.97
C LEU A 140 -24.47 11.81 -7.41
N SER A 141 -24.65 10.71 -6.68
CA SER A 141 -25.89 10.39 -5.98
C SER A 141 -26.23 11.42 -4.91
N VAL A 142 -25.26 11.78 -4.05
CA VAL A 142 -25.40 12.85 -3.05
C VAL A 142 -25.76 14.18 -3.69
N LEU A 143 -25.07 14.56 -4.77
CA LEU A 143 -25.36 15.80 -5.50
C LEU A 143 -26.80 15.80 -6.04
N SER A 144 -27.24 14.68 -6.64
CA SER A 144 -28.61 14.51 -7.12
C SER A 144 -29.64 14.66 -5.99
N CYS A 145 -29.36 14.11 -4.80
CA CYS A 145 -30.23 14.24 -3.64
C CYS A 145 -30.31 15.69 -3.16
N CYS A 146 -29.18 16.39 -3.05
CA CYS A 146 -29.16 17.80 -2.64
C CYS A 146 -29.96 18.70 -3.59
N VAL A 147 -29.80 18.52 -4.91
CA VAL A 147 -30.56 19.28 -5.91
C VAL A 147 -32.06 18.99 -5.81
N ALA A 148 -32.44 17.72 -5.64
CA ALA A 148 -33.84 17.34 -5.47
C ALA A 148 -34.45 17.95 -4.20
N ILE A 149 -33.74 17.89 -3.06
CA ILE A 149 -34.18 18.51 -1.80
C ILE A 149 -34.33 20.02 -1.97
N GLN A 150 -33.38 20.71 -2.62
CA GLN A 150 -33.46 22.15 -2.87
C GLN A 150 -34.70 22.51 -3.68
N GLN A 151 -34.97 21.77 -4.77
CA GLN A 151 -36.17 21.98 -5.59
C GLN A 151 -37.45 21.78 -4.78
N PHE A 152 -37.49 20.79 -3.87
CA PHE A 152 -38.65 20.59 -3.00
C PHE A 152 -38.84 21.73 -2.01
N VAL A 153 -37.78 22.18 -1.34
CA VAL A 153 -37.84 23.30 -0.39
C VAL A 153 -38.36 24.56 -1.08
N VAL A 154 -37.79 24.93 -2.23
CA VAL A 154 -38.24 26.10 -3.02
C VAL A 154 -39.71 25.98 -3.42
N THR A 155 -40.14 24.80 -3.87
CA THR A 155 -41.53 24.55 -4.27
C THR A 155 -42.50 24.64 -3.09
N THR A 156 -42.12 24.13 -1.91
CA THR A 156 -42.96 24.19 -0.71
C THR A 156 -43.05 25.59 -0.12
N MET A 157 -41.98 26.39 -0.19
CA MET A 157 -41.97 27.78 0.29
C MET A 157 -42.74 28.75 -0.62
N SER A 158 -43.00 28.37 -1.87
CA SER A 158 -43.75 29.16 -2.85
C SER A 158 -45.25 28.83 -2.89
N LEU A 159 -45.73 27.88 -2.07
CA LEU A 159 -47.16 27.61 -1.90
C LEU A 159 -47.81 28.63 -0.96
N PRO A 160 -48.92 29.29 -1.33
CA PRO A 160 -49.60 30.26 -0.48
C PRO A 160 -50.16 29.62 0.80
N THR A 161 -49.98 30.30 1.94
CA THR A 161 -50.34 29.83 3.28
C THR A 161 -51.79 30.09 3.70
N ASP A 162 -52.74 30.27 2.76
CA ASP A 162 -54.14 30.59 3.08
C ASP A 162 -55.15 29.53 2.59
N PRO A 163 -56.18 29.19 3.39
CA PRO A 163 -57.23 28.27 2.98
C PRO A 163 -58.29 29.04 2.18
N VAL A 164 -58.08 29.22 0.88
CA VAL A 164 -59.15 29.75 0.01
C VAL A 164 -60.01 28.60 -0.49
N LEU A 165 -61.21 28.54 0.08
CA LEU A 165 -62.34 27.75 -0.41
C LEU A 165 -62.72 28.29 -1.81
N SER A 166 -62.27 27.65 -2.88
CA SER A 166 -62.96 27.77 -4.17
C SER A 166 -62.88 26.47 -4.97
N SER A 167 -64.07 26.06 -5.38
CA SER A 167 -64.37 24.88 -6.19
C SER A 167 -64.10 25.15 -7.67
N SER A 168 -63.78 24.06 -8.39
CA SER A 168 -63.86 23.83 -9.87
C SER A 168 -62.49 23.66 -10.58
N PRO A 169 -62.42 22.95 -11.72
CA PRO A 169 -62.17 21.51 -11.74
C PRO A 169 -60.86 21.11 -12.46
N THR A 170 -60.20 20.09 -11.88
CA THR A 170 -59.35 19.09 -12.53
C THR A 170 -58.51 19.52 -13.74
N THR A 171 -57.31 20.06 -13.48
CA THR A 171 -56.16 19.80 -14.35
C THR A 171 -55.47 18.55 -13.82
N LYS A 172 -55.70 17.41 -14.48
CA LYS A 172 -54.98 16.16 -14.17
C LYS A 172 -53.51 16.39 -14.50
N SER A 173 -52.69 16.73 -13.51
CA SER A 173 -51.26 16.50 -13.62
C SER A 173 -51.08 15.00 -13.74
N HIS A 174 -50.58 14.55 -14.89
CA HIS A 174 -50.13 13.18 -15.09
C HIS A 174 -48.88 12.97 -14.23
N VAL A 175 -49.06 12.83 -12.92
CA VAL A 175 -48.08 12.18 -12.06
C VAL A 175 -48.05 10.74 -12.53
N HIS A 176 -46.94 10.32 -13.12
CA HIS A 176 -46.72 8.92 -13.47
C HIS A 176 -46.92 8.07 -12.21
N SER A 177 -48.11 7.46 -12.10
CA SER A 177 -48.38 6.40 -11.15
C SER A 177 -47.49 5.24 -11.56
N GLU A 178 -46.37 5.07 -10.88
CA GLU A 178 -45.59 3.86 -10.99
C GLU A 178 -46.52 2.69 -10.68
N LYS A 179 -46.60 1.73 -11.62
CA LYS A 179 -47.47 0.57 -11.46
C LYS A 179 -47.06 -0.14 -10.17
N PRO A 180 -48.00 -0.52 -9.29
CA PRO A 180 -47.69 -1.12 -8.00
C PRO A 180 -46.80 -2.37 -8.11
N VAL A 181 -46.95 -3.12 -9.21
CA VAL A 181 -46.11 -4.28 -9.56
C VAL A 181 -44.63 -3.91 -9.71
N TRP A 182 -44.31 -2.79 -10.37
CA TRP A 182 -42.91 -2.38 -10.59
C TRP A 182 -42.23 -2.02 -9.28
N ARG A 183 -42.94 -1.34 -8.38
CA ARG A 183 -42.45 -0.99 -7.05
C ARG A 183 -42.15 -2.22 -6.21
N THR A 184 -43.04 -3.21 -6.21
CA THR A 184 -42.80 -4.49 -5.51
C THR A 184 -41.57 -5.23 -6.05
N VAL A 185 -41.35 -5.22 -7.36
CA VAL A 185 -40.15 -5.82 -7.98
C VAL A 185 -38.87 -5.13 -7.52
N VAL A 186 -38.88 -3.80 -7.46
CA VAL A 186 -37.73 -2.98 -7.04
C VAL A 186 -37.43 -3.19 -5.55
N ASP A 187 -38.47 -3.12 -4.69
CA ASP A 187 -38.31 -3.34 -3.25
C ASP A 187 -37.80 -4.77 -2.97
N PHE A 188 -38.27 -5.76 -3.73
CA PHE A 188 -37.78 -7.13 -3.65
C PHE A 188 -36.30 -7.25 -4.07
N PHE A 189 -35.90 -6.59 -5.17
CA PHE A 189 -34.51 -6.59 -5.63
C PHE A 189 -33.55 -6.06 -4.55
N PHE A 190 -33.84 -4.89 -3.98
CA PHE A 190 -33.00 -4.31 -2.94
C PHE A 190 -33.01 -5.13 -1.64
N GLY A 191 -34.18 -5.67 -1.26
CA GLY A 191 -34.31 -6.59 -0.14
C GLY A 191 -33.40 -7.81 -0.27
N VAL A 192 -33.42 -8.47 -1.43
CA VAL A 192 -32.59 -9.64 -1.75
C VAL A 192 -31.10 -9.27 -1.81
N MET A 193 -30.74 -8.13 -2.41
CA MET A 193 -29.35 -7.68 -2.48
C MET A 193 -28.76 -7.46 -1.08
N GLY A 194 -29.45 -6.72 -0.21
CA GLY A 194 -29.01 -6.47 1.16
C GLY A 194 -28.89 -7.77 1.96
N LEU A 195 -29.84 -8.69 1.82
CA LEU A 195 -29.78 -10.00 2.48
C LEU A 195 -28.61 -10.83 1.97
N GLY A 196 -28.39 -10.89 0.65
CA GLY A 196 -27.29 -11.63 0.04
C GLY A 196 -25.93 -11.16 0.54
N VAL A 197 -25.70 -9.85 0.56
CA VAL A 197 -24.47 -9.25 1.10
C VAL A 197 -24.30 -9.58 2.58
N LEU A 198 -25.36 -9.45 3.39
CA LEU A 198 -25.30 -9.75 4.82
C LEU A 198 -24.95 -11.22 5.06
N VAL A 199 -25.54 -12.14 4.30
CA VAL A 199 -25.25 -13.58 4.37
C VAL A 199 -23.80 -13.85 3.98
N ILE A 200 -23.31 -13.27 2.88
CA ILE A 200 -21.91 -13.43 2.44
C ILE A 200 -20.96 -12.93 3.54
N HIS A 201 -21.17 -11.72 4.06
CA HIS A 201 -20.29 -11.10 5.05
C HIS A 201 -20.31 -11.83 6.40
N THR A 202 -21.49 -12.27 6.85
CA THR A 202 -21.60 -13.04 8.10
C THR A 202 -20.98 -14.43 7.96
N TYR A 203 -21.15 -15.09 6.81
CA TYR A 203 -20.50 -16.37 6.52
C TYR A 203 -18.97 -16.24 6.49
N THR A 204 -18.44 -15.21 5.81
CA THR A 204 -16.98 -14.99 5.71
C THR A 204 -16.40 -14.68 7.08
N TYR A 205 -17.05 -13.83 7.87
CA TYR A 205 -16.62 -13.51 9.23
C TYR A 205 -16.70 -14.72 10.18
N ALA A 206 -17.80 -15.48 10.13
CA ALA A 206 -17.94 -16.70 10.93
C ALA A 206 -16.81 -17.69 10.60
N ARG A 207 -16.50 -17.86 9.32
CA ARG A 207 -15.39 -18.71 8.88
C ARG A 207 -14.03 -18.18 9.32
N GLN A 208 -13.81 -16.87 9.22
CA GLN A 208 -12.58 -16.23 9.69
C GLN A 208 -12.36 -16.47 11.19
N SER A 209 -13.42 -16.33 11.99
CA SER A 209 -13.37 -16.51 13.45
C SER A 209 -13.06 -17.96 13.89
N MET A 210 -13.14 -18.94 12.98
CA MET A 210 -12.73 -20.32 13.25
C MET A 210 -11.23 -20.53 13.17
N TRP A 211 -10.49 -19.65 12.50
CA TRP A 211 -9.03 -19.74 12.46
C TRP A 211 -8.47 -19.24 13.81
N PRO A 212 -7.58 -20.00 14.44
CA PRO A 212 -6.97 -19.57 15.69
C PRO A 212 -6.16 -18.29 15.46
N ALA A 213 -6.01 -17.49 16.50
CA ALA A 213 -5.05 -16.40 16.49
C ALA A 213 -3.65 -16.99 16.24
N ASP A 214 -3.06 -16.65 15.09
CA ASP A 214 -1.75 -17.12 14.67
C ASP A 214 -0.76 -15.96 14.81
N PRO A 215 0.23 -16.03 15.71
CA PRO A 215 1.25 -14.99 15.85
C PRO A 215 2.09 -14.82 14.58
N LEU A 216 2.10 -15.83 13.69
CA LEU A 216 2.76 -15.77 12.39
C LEU A 216 1.96 -15.01 11.33
N CYS A 217 0.69 -14.71 11.62
CA CYS A 217 -0.19 -13.89 10.79
C CYS A 217 -0.63 -12.62 11.54
N PRO A 218 0.24 -11.61 11.70
CA PRO A 218 -0.10 -10.37 12.38
C PRO A 218 -1.19 -9.55 11.65
N LEU A 219 -1.44 -9.79 10.36
CA LEU A 219 -2.38 -9.03 9.55
C LEU A 219 -3.40 -9.95 8.85
N VAL A 220 -4.44 -10.35 9.58
CA VAL A 220 -5.51 -11.21 9.06
C VAL A 220 -6.50 -10.40 8.21
N MET A 221 -6.91 -10.96 7.08
CA MET A 221 -7.91 -10.39 6.16
C MET A 221 -9.21 -11.21 6.17
N ALA A 222 -10.30 -10.61 5.66
CA ALA A 222 -11.62 -11.24 5.58
C ALA A 222 -12.25 -11.20 4.17
N PRO A 223 -11.51 -11.51 3.09
CA PRO A 223 -12.01 -11.38 1.72
C PRO A 223 -13.22 -12.26 1.49
N TRP A 224 -14.22 -11.71 0.82
CA TRP A 224 -15.38 -12.51 0.43
C TRP A 224 -14.97 -13.63 -0.51
N PHE A 225 -15.60 -14.79 -0.31
CA PHE A 225 -15.38 -16.01 -1.09
C PHE A 225 -14.00 -16.68 -0.91
N ALA A 226 -13.14 -16.18 -0.02
CA ALA A 226 -11.90 -16.87 0.31
C ALA A 226 -12.16 -18.27 0.88
N SER A 227 -11.32 -19.19 0.44
CA SER A 227 -11.42 -20.62 0.70
C SER A 227 -10.36 -21.12 1.67
N LYS A 228 -9.35 -20.30 1.95
CA LYS A 228 -8.18 -20.61 2.76
C LYS A 228 -7.96 -19.54 3.84
N HIS A 229 -6.90 -19.68 4.62
CA HIS A 229 -6.55 -18.69 5.62
C HIS A 229 -6.05 -17.41 4.93
N ALA A 230 -6.83 -16.33 5.04
CA ALA A 230 -6.51 -15.07 4.40
C ALA A 230 -5.62 -14.22 5.31
N CYS A 231 -4.32 -14.28 5.04
CA CYS A 231 -3.30 -13.55 5.77
C CYS A 231 -2.54 -12.61 4.83
N ALA A 232 -2.50 -11.30 5.14
CA ALA A 232 -1.78 -10.33 4.33
C ALA A 232 -0.28 -10.32 4.59
N VAL A 233 0.14 -10.53 5.84
CA VAL A 233 1.55 -10.61 6.24
C VAL A 233 1.74 -11.93 6.95
N TYR A 234 2.50 -12.84 6.35
CA TYR A 234 2.80 -14.13 6.95
C TYR A 234 4.29 -14.32 7.17
N THR A 235 4.67 -14.75 8.36
CA THR A 235 6.06 -15.09 8.70
C THR A 235 6.19 -16.59 8.90
N PHE A 236 6.89 -17.25 7.98
CA PHE A 236 7.31 -18.64 8.18
C PHE A 236 8.50 -18.67 9.14
N ASP A 237 8.21 -18.85 10.43
CA ASP A 237 9.22 -18.94 11.48
C ASP A 237 9.51 -20.43 11.78
N CYS A 238 10.69 -20.89 11.37
CA CYS A 238 11.12 -22.27 11.57
C CYS A 238 11.25 -22.64 13.06
N GLN A 239 11.64 -21.71 13.93
CA GLN A 239 11.74 -21.97 15.37
C GLN A 239 10.36 -22.15 15.99
N HIS A 240 9.40 -21.30 15.65
CA HIS A 240 8.02 -21.41 16.10
C HIS A 240 7.35 -22.70 15.59
N LEU A 241 7.58 -23.03 14.31
CA LEU A 241 7.01 -24.19 13.64
C LEU A 241 7.76 -25.51 13.91
N GLN A 242 8.86 -25.47 14.67
CA GLN A 242 9.74 -26.61 14.93
C GLN A 242 10.22 -27.30 13.64
N ARG A 243 10.58 -26.49 12.65
CA ARG A 243 11.11 -26.90 11.35
C ARG A 243 12.55 -26.43 11.18
N THR A 244 13.26 -27.01 10.23
CA THR A 244 14.59 -26.53 9.82
C THR A 244 14.53 -25.70 8.53
N THR A 245 13.52 -25.98 7.70
CA THR A 245 13.25 -25.35 6.41
C THR A 245 11.77 -25.55 6.05
N PRO A 246 11.16 -24.68 5.24
CA PRO A 246 9.86 -24.94 4.63
C PRO A 246 9.91 -26.16 3.71
N MET A 247 8.85 -26.96 3.71
CA MET A 247 8.61 -28.08 2.80
C MET A 247 7.53 -27.74 1.78
N SER A 248 7.49 -28.49 0.67
CA SER A 248 6.43 -28.33 -0.33
C SER A 248 5.04 -28.55 0.28
N GLY A 249 4.15 -27.59 0.10
CA GLY A 249 2.80 -27.62 0.62
C GLY A 249 2.63 -26.91 1.97
N ASP A 250 3.72 -26.52 2.65
CA ASP A 250 3.63 -25.84 3.95
C ASP A 250 2.93 -24.48 3.85
N LEU A 251 2.95 -23.84 2.67
CA LEU A 251 2.25 -22.57 2.40
C LEU A 251 0.87 -22.78 1.75
N ALA A 252 0.42 -24.02 1.51
CA ALA A 252 -0.78 -24.29 0.73
C ALA A 252 -2.09 -23.88 1.41
N PHE A 253 -2.07 -23.71 2.74
CA PHE A 253 -3.21 -23.28 3.55
C PHE A 253 -3.49 -21.77 3.47
N LEU A 254 -2.56 -20.99 2.92
CA LEU A 254 -2.70 -19.55 2.74
C LEU A 254 -3.52 -19.23 1.49
N GLU A 255 -4.40 -18.24 1.59
CA GLU A 255 -5.15 -17.71 0.46
C GLU A 255 -4.23 -16.87 -0.44
N GLU A 256 -4.09 -17.29 -1.70
CA GLU A 256 -3.14 -16.69 -2.63
C GLU A 256 -3.43 -15.22 -2.90
N SER A 257 -4.71 -14.84 -2.94
CA SER A 257 -5.11 -13.46 -3.25
C SER A 257 -4.89 -12.51 -2.08
N ALA A 258 -4.79 -13.04 -0.86
CA ALA A 258 -4.67 -12.23 0.36
C ALA A 258 -3.22 -11.92 0.72
N LEU A 259 -2.25 -12.77 0.35
CA LEU A 259 -0.85 -12.60 0.76
C LEU A 259 -0.18 -11.43 0.05
N ILE A 260 0.26 -10.45 0.85
CA ILE A 260 0.90 -9.20 0.43
C ILE A 260 2.40 -9.22 0.75
N LYS A 261 2.78 -9.75 1.91
CA LYS A 261 4.17 -9.89 2.33
C LYS A 261 4.41 -11.28 2.91
N LEU A 262 5.52 -11.90 2.48
CA LEU A 262 5.98 -13.18 2.97
C LEU A 262 7.36 -13.04 3.60
N ASN A 263 7.49 -13.48 4.83
CA ASN A 263 8.75 -13.47 5.55
C ASN A 263 9.20 -14.90 5.87
N PHE A 264 10.51 -15.11 5.88
CA PHE A 264 11.14 -16.32 6.40
C PHE A 264 12.08 -15.95 7.54
N ALA A 265 11.96 -16.64 8.67
CA ALA A 265 12.74 -16.34 9.87
C ALA A 265 13.22 -17.59 10.59
N HIS A 266 14.37 -17.48 11.26
CA HIS A 266 14.90 -18.47 12.19
C HIS A 266 15.07 -19.89 11.61
N CYS A 267 15.31 -20.00 10.30
CA CYS A 267 15.52 -21.29 9.63
C CYS A 267 17.01 -21.65 9.57
N PRO A 268 17.46 -22.71 10.28
CA PRO A 268 18.89 -23.06 10.33
C PRO A 268 19.44 -23.60 9.00
N ALA A 269 18.58 -24.05 8.08
CA ALA A 269 19.00 -24.60 6.79
C ALA A 269 18.00 -24.22 5.69
N MET A 270 17.76 -22.92 5.51
CA MET A 270 16.70 -22.41 4.64
C MET A 270 16.92 -22.78 3.17
N ARG A 271 15.94 -23.47 2.60
CA ARG A 271 15.80 -23.68 1.16
C ARG A 271 14.51 -23.00 0.70
N MET A 272 14.63 -22.06 -0.25
CA MET A 272 13.48 -21.32 -0.75
C MET A 272 12.48 -22.26 -1.43
N PRO A 273 11.23 -22.38 -0.94
CA PRO A 273 10.26 -23.30 -1.52
C PRO A 273 9.71 -22.74 -2.84
N PRO A 274 9.52 -23.57 -3.89
CA PRO A 274 8.86 -23.15 -5.14
C PRO A 274 7.43 -22.62 -4.94
N ASP A 275 6.80 -22.95 -3.80
CA ASP A 275 5.46 -22.49 -3.41
C ASP A 275 5.32 -20.96 -3.45
N ILE A 276 6.42 -20.20 -3.30
CA ILE A 276 6.38 -18.74 -3.38
C ILE A 276 5.85 -18.24 -4.72
N GLN A 277 5.95 -19.02 -5.80
CA GLN A 277 5.49 -18.66 -7.15
C GLN A 277 3.96 -18.63 -7.30
N ARG A 278 3.21 -19.09 -6.28
CA ARG A 278 1.74 -19.05 -6.28
C ARG A 278 1.19 -17.69 -5.87
N PHE A 279 1.99 -16.87 -5.21
CA PHE A 279 1.56 -15.62 -4.58
C PHE A 279 1.83 -14.42 -5.47
N ASN A 280 0.95 -14.20 -6.46
CA ASN A 280 1.10 -13.16 -7.47
C ASN A 280 0.87 -11.73 -6.95
N ASN A 281 0.24 -11.59 -5.77
CA ASN A 281 -0.12 -10.30 -5.18
C ASN A 281 0.93 -9.78 -4.18
N MET A 282 2.02 -10.50 -3.97
CA MET A 282 3.07 -10.07 -3.05
C MET A 282 3.69 -8.76 -3.53
N ILE A 283 3.82 -7.80 -2.61
CA ILE A 283 4.56 -6.55 -2.79
C ILE A 283 5.95 -6.63 -2.17
N GLY A 284 6.17 -7.53 -1.21
CA GLY A 284 7.45 -7.64 -0.51
C GLY A 284 7.76 -9.05 -0.04
N MET A 285 9.06 -9.33 0.06
CA MET A 285 9.58 -10.55 0.69
C MET A 285 10.73 -10.20 1.60
N THR A 286 10.77 -10.77 2.81
CA THR A 286 11.95 -10.63 3.68
C THR A 286 12.47 -11.97 4.17
N ILE A 287 13.79 -12.07 4.30
CA ILE A 287 14.49 -13.24 4.79
C ILE A 287 15.39 -12.75 5.91
N LYS A 288 15.11 -13.17 7.15
CA LYS A 288 15.79 -12.61 8.33
C LYS A 288 16.28 -13.67 9.32
N HIS A 289 17.41 -13.41 9.98
CA HIS A 289 17.93 -14.23 11.09
C HIS A 289 18.06 -15.72 10.77
N LEU A 290 18.69 -16.07 9.64
CA LEU A 290 18.72 -17.46 9.17
C LEU A 290 19.98 -17.82 8.38
N THR A 291 20.17 -19.10 8.04
CA THR A 291 21.22 -19.54 7.11
C THR A 291 20.58 -19.95 5.78
N LEU A 292 20.88 -19.23 4.71
CA LEU A 292 20.36 -19.53 3.37
C LEU A 292 21.24 -20.58 2.70
N VAL A 293 20.72 -21.81 2.60
CA VAL A 293 21.41 -22.94 1.96
C VAL A 293 21.18 -22.94 0.46
N GLU A 294 19.95 -22.65 0.03
CA GLU A 294 19.60 -22.69 -1.39
C GLU A 294 18.42 -21.76 -1.70
N TRP A 295 18.58 -20.98 -2.77
CA TRP A 295 17.46 -20.34 -3.45
C TRP A 295 17.70 -20.44 -4.95
N SER A 296 17.15 -21.52 -5.50
CA SER A 296 17.37 -21.97 -6.86
C SER A 296 16.39 -21.31 -7.85
N ARG A 297 16.55 -21.60 -9.15
CA ARG A 297 15.71 -21.03 -10.21
C ARG A 297 14.27 -21.55 -10.19
N GLU A 298 14.05 -22.72 -9.59
CA GLU A 298 12.72 -23.31 -9.40
C GLU A 298 11.85 -22.47 -8.47
N ALA A 299 12.47 -21.73 -7.56
CA ALA A 299 11.83 -20.73 -6.71
C ALA A 299 12.22 -19.30 -7.12
N ALA A 300 12.45 -19.04 -8.41
CA ALA A 300 12.84 -17.71 -8.87
C ALA A 300 11.72 -16.68 -8.72
N VAL A 301 12.12 -15.45 -8.41
CA VAL A 301 11.28 -14.26 -8.51
C VAL A 301 11.23 -13.83 -9.97
N THR A 302 10.03 -13.71 -10.53
CA THR A 302 9.85 -13.46 -11.98
C THR A 302 8.64 -12.58 -12.28
N PRO A 303 8.62 -11.84 -13.40
CA PRO A 303 7.46 -11.05 -13.82
C PRO A 303 6.14 -11.83 -13.90
N LYS A 304 6.23 -13.14 -14.22
CA LYS A 304 5.06 -14.01 -14.36
C LYS A 304 4.43 -14.33 -13.00
N HIS A 305 5.25 -14.66 -12.02
CA HIS A 305 4.80 -15.17 -10.72
C HIS A 305 4.70 -14.06 -9.66
N HIS A 306 5.38 -12.93 -9.85
CA HIS A 306 5.46 -11.85 -8.86
C HIS A 306 5.32 -10.47 -9.52
N PRO A 307 4.26 -10.22 -10.32
CA PRO A 307 4.13 -8.99 -11.10
C PRO A 307 4.07 -7.71 -10.25
N SER A 308 3.64 -7.83 -8.99
CA SER A 308 3.45 -6.72 -8.06
C SER A 308 4.58 -6.56 -7.04
N LEU A 309 5.61 -7.40 -7.09
CA LEU A 309 6.69 -7.37 -6.10
C LEU A 309 7.52 -6.11 -6.26
N MET A 310 7.67 -5.37 -5.17
CA MET A 310 8.33 -4.06 -5.12
C MET A 310 9.69 -4.12 -4.46
N TYR A 311 9.86 -4.97 -3.43
CA TYR A 311 11.13 -5.10 -2.73
C TYR A 311 11.45 -6.52 -2.26
N VAL A 312 12.75 -6.79 -2.08
CA VAL A 312 13.28 -8.00 -1.43
C VAL A 312 14.33 -7.57 -0.40
N GLY A 313 14.11 -7.93 0.86
CA GLY A 313 15.07 -7.68 1.95
C GLY A 313 15.70 -8.96 2.49
N ILE A 314 17.01 -8.97 2.66
CA ILE A 314 17.78 -10.07 3.25
C ILE A 314 18.63 -9.49 4.39
N GLY A 315 18.28 -9.79 5.65
CA GLY A 315 18.90 -9.18 6.82
C GLY A 315 19.35 -10.21 7.85
N ASP A 316 20.57 -10.11 8.39
CA ASP A 316 21.09 -11.07 9.39
C ASP A 316 21.08 -12.52 8.86
N VAL A 317 21.56 -12.68 7.63
CA VAL A 317 21.56 -13.98 6.93
C VAL A 317 22.98 -14.41 6.62
N ASN A 318 23.28 -15.68 6.92
CA ASN A 318 24.44 -16.35 6.32
C ASN A 318 24.13 -16.63 4.83
N LEU A 319 24.64 -15.75 3.97
CA LEU A 319 24.49 -15.65 2.53
C LEU A 319 25.88 -15.57 1.88
N THR A 320 26.30 -16.65 1.21
CA THR A 320 27.64 -16.70 0.59
C THR A 320 27.70 -16.05 -0.79
N GLU A 321 26.59 -16.00 -1.50
CA GLU A 321 26.47 -15.45 -2.86
C GLU A 321 25.06 -14.91 -3.11
N ILE A 322 24.90 -14.02 -4.09
CA ILE A 322 23.58 -13.59 -4.55
C ILE A 322 22.84 -14.80 -5.14
N PRO A 323 21.64 -15.16 -4.66
CA PRO A 323 21.04 -16.43 -5.02
C PRO A 323 20.55 -16.50 -6.47
N ALA A 324 20.63 -17.68 -7.07
CA ALA A 324 20.18 -17.92 -8.44
C ALA A 324 18.70 -17.57 -8.69
N GLY A 325 17.85 -17.66 -7.67
CA GLY A 325 16.46 -17.23 -7.71
C GLY A 325 16.24 -15.71 -7.90
N LEU A 326 17.28 -14.90 -7.67
CA LEU A 326 17.31 -13.44 -7.94
C LEU A 326 18.16 -13.08 -9.18
N LEU A 327 18.78 -14.06 -9.84
CA LEU A 327 19.62 -13.88 -11.03
C LEU A 327 18.87 -14.31 -12.30
N GLY A 328 17.74 -13.66 -12.55
CA GLY A 328 16.91 -13.83 -13.74
C GLY A 328 16.31 -12.49 -14.17
N THR A 329 15.31 -12.53 -15.06
CA THR A 329 14.50 -11.34 -15.33
C THR A 329 13.63 -11.06 -14.12
N LEU A 330 13.87 -9.95 -13.44
CA LEU A 330 13.09 -9.52 -12.27
C LEU A 330 11.76 -8.84 -12.67
N PRO A 331 10.75 -8.83 -11.78
CA PRO A 331 9.52 -8.06 -11.96
C PRO A 331 9.78 -6.58 -12.27
N PRO A 332 8.93 -5.94 -13.08
CA PRO A 332 9.12 -4.53 -13.47
C PRO A 332 8.95 -3.55 -12.31
N LEU A 333 8.23 -3.94 -11.26
CA LEU A 333 8.03 -3.11 -10.06
C LEU A 333 9.08 -3.39 -8.98
N LEU A 334 9.91 -4.43 -9.13
CA LEU A 334 10.94 -4.75 -8.14
C LEU A 334 12.07 -3.74 -8.30
N GLN A 335 12.03 -2.74 -7.43
CA GLN A 335 12.82 -1.52 -7.49
C GLN A 335 13.81 -1.42 -6.32
N ASP A 336 13.60 -2.22 -5.28
CA ASP A 336 14.33 -2.14 -4.03
C ASP A 336 14.87 -3.52 -3.61
N ILE A 337 16.18 -3.62 -3.46
CA ILE A 337 16.85 -4.81 -2.96
C ILE A 337 17.81 -4.41 -1.86
N GLU A 338 17.61 -5.01 -0.69
CA GLU A 338 18.42 -4.76 0.49
C GLU A 338 19.05 -6.06 0.98
N ILE A 339 20.37 -6.04 1.17
CA ILE A 339 21.18 -7.14 1.69
C ILE A 339 22.03 -6.59 2.83
N THR A 340 21.65 -6.89 4.07
CA THR A 340 22.19 -6.23 5.27
C THR A 340 22.71 -7.27 6.25
N ARG A 341 23.89 -7.03 6.84
CA ARG A 341 24.52 -7.93 7.83
C ARG A 341 24.59 -9.38 7.34
N THR A 342 25.37 -9.58 6.28
CA THR A 342 25.61 -10.90 5.68
C THR A 342 27.10 -11.20 5.55
N ASN A 343 27.45 -12.41 5.12
CA ASN A 343 28.82 -12.80 4.75
C ASN A 343 29.07 -12.76 3.23
N LEU A 344 28.27 -11.97 2.49
CA LEU A 344 28.48 -11.76 1.05
C LEU A 344 29.79 -11.00 0.83
N THR A 345 30.72 -11.55 0.05
CA THR A 345 32.05 -10.96 -0.17
C THR A 345 32.25 -10.35 -1.55
N THR A 346 31.37 -10.69 -2.50
CA THR A 346 31.48 -10.24 -3.89
C THR A 346 30.11 -9.90 -4.46
N ILE A 347 30.07 -8.88 -5.30
CA ILE A 347 28.91 -8.52 -6.11
C ILE A 347 29.21 -9.00 -7.55
N PRO A 348 28.28 -9.69 -8.23
CA PRO A 348 28.52 -10.20 -9.59
C PRO A 348 28.81 -9.11 -10.63
N ASP A 349 29.79 -9.35 -11.50
CA ASP A 349 30.21 -8.43 -12.58
C ASP A 349 29.13 -8.17 -13.64
N GLU A 350 28.12 -9.02 -13.72
CA GLU A 350 27.01 -8.94 -14.69
C GLU A 350 25.67 -8.62 -14.03
N LEU A 351 25.67 -8.03 -12.83
CA LEU A 351 24.45 -7.72 -12.07
C LEU A 351 23.43 -6.88 -12.88
N ASP A 352 23.94 -5.99 -13.74
CA ASP A 352 23.15 -5.15 -14.64
C ASP A 352 22.28 -5.93 -15.64
N ARG A 353 22.65 -7.18 -15.95
CA ARG A 353 21.82 -8.05 -16.80
C ARG A 353 20.56 -8.54 -16.11
N TYR A 354 20.55 -8.55 -14.78
CA TYR A 354 19.46 -9.11 -13.98
C TYR A 354 18.64 -8.00 -13.32
N TRP A 355 19.28 -6.95 -12.82
CA TRP A 355 18.69 -5.97 -11.90
C TRP A 355 18.38 -4.63 -12.56
N GLY A 356 18.09 -4.61 -13.87
CA GLY A 356 17.92 -3.38 -14.66
C GLY A 356 16.77 -2.45 -14.23
N ASN A 357 15.90 -2.85 -13.31
CA ASN A 357 14.83 -2.00 -12.74
C ASN A 357 15.11 -1.56 -11.29
N VAL A 358 16.21 -2.01 -10.68
CA VAL A 358 16.55 -1.70 -9.29
C VAL A 358 17.06 -0.27 -9.20
N VAL A 359 16.42 0.53 -8.36
CA VAL A 359 16.72 1.95 -8.12
C VAL A 359 17.21 2.20 -6.69
N ILE A 360 16.83 1.34 -5.72
CA ILE A 360 17.36 1.33 -4.35
C ILE A 360 18.15 0.04 -4.19
N LEU A 361 19.44 0.18 -3.87
CA LEU A 361 20.32 -0.97 -3.64
C LEU A 361 21.14 -0.76 -2.37
N TYR A 362 20.82 -1.55 -1.34
CA TYR A 362 21.59 -1.60 -0.11
C TYR A 362 22.33 -2.92 0.00
N ILE A 363 23.66 -2.85 0.15
CA ILE A 363 24.49 -3.99 0.51
C ILE A 363 25.35 -3.54 1.67
N GLU A 364 24.83 -3.62 2.89
CA GLU A 364 25.49 -3.06 4.07
C GLU A 364 25.96 -4.14 5.05
N TYR A 365 26.97 -3.79 5.86
CA TYR A 365 27.58 -4.65 6.86
C TYR A 365 27.88 -6.05 6.32
N SER A 366 28.34 -6.08 5.07
CA SER A 366 28.69 -7.28 4.35
C SER A 366 30.21 -7.35 4.18
N GLY A 367 30.73 -8.47 3.67
CA GLY A 367 32.16 -8.67 3.46
C GLY A 367 32.68 -8.11 2.14
N VAL A 368 31.93 -7.24 1.45
CA VAL A 368 32.24 -6.81 0.08
C VAL A 368 33.50 -5.94 0.08
N SER A 369 34.42 -6.18 -0.86
CA SER A 369 35.68 -5.43 -0.95
C SER A 369 35.85 -4.65 -2.25
N THR A 370 35.04 -4.95 -3.27
CA THR A 370 35.16 -4.37 -4.61
C THR A 370 33.79 -3.97 -5.13
N ILE A 371 33.71 -2.78 -5.74
CA ILE A 371 32.51 -2.31 -6.44
C ILE A 371 32.65 -2.66 -7.93
N PRO A 372 31.82 -3.57 -8.50
CA PRO A 372 31.95 -3.92 -9.89
C PRO A 372 31.39 -2.83 -10.82
N PRO A 373 31.94 -2.67 -12.05
CA PRO A 373 31.45 -1.67 -13.00
C PRO A 373 29.99 -1.86 -13.46
N SER A 374 29.37 -3.01 -13.20
CA SER A 374 27.96 -3.26 -13.46
C SER A 374 27.02 -2.33 -12.70
N LEU A 375 27.37 -1.91 -11.48
CA LEU A 375 26.54 -0.97 -10.71
C LEU A 375 26.34 0.35 -11.45
N MET A 376 27.32 0.76 -12.25
CA MET A 376 27.28 2.03 -13.00
C MET A 376 26.25 2.00 -14.13
N ARG A 377 25.79 0.81 -14.53
CA ARG A 377 24.80 0.61 -15.59
C ARG A 377 23.39 0.41 -15.04
N LEU A 378 23.23 0.36 -13.72
CA LEU A 378 21.94 0.30 -13.06
C LEU A 378 21.35 1.71 -12.91
N PRO A 379 20.02 1.88 -12.95
CA PRO A 379 19.35 3.18 -12.80
C PRO A 379 19.23 3.59 -11.32
N LEU A 380 20.33 3.53 -10.56
CA LEU A 380 20.30 3.73 -9.11
C LEU A 380 19.96 5.18 -8.75
N PHE A 381 19.00 5.33 -7.84
CA PHE A 381 18.66 6.58 -7.15
C PHE A 381 19.25 6.60 -5.74
N ASP A 382 19.32 5.44 -5.07
CA ASP A 382 19.77 5.31 -3.69
C ASP A 382 20.72 4.09 -3.59
N LEU A 383 21.98 4.34 -3.20
CA LEU A 383 23.02 3.31 -3.07
C LEU A 383 23.66 3.39 -1.69
N SER A 384 23.61 2.28 -0.95
CA SER A 384 24.31 2.14 0.32
C SER A 384 25.21 0.92 0.33
N LEU A 385 26.49 1.14 0.64
CA LEU A 385 27.50 0.09 0.83
C LEU A 385 28.20 0.22 2.18
N ILE A 386 27.47 0.67 3.20
CA ILE A 386 28.00 0.93 4.54
C ILE A 386 28.61 -0.31 5.18
N GLY A 387 29.66 -0.13 5.96
CA GLY A 387 30.20 -1.19 6.84
C GLY A 387 30.78 -2.39 6.10
N ASN A 388 31.23 -2.19 4.85
CA ASN A 388 31.93 -3.20 4.07
C ASN A 388 33.46 -3.04 4.19
N ASN A 389 34.20 -3.72 3.31
CA ASN A 389 35.66 -3.69 3.24
C ASN A 389 36.18 -2.95 1.99
N ILE A 390 35.47 -1.91 1.54
CA ILE A 390 35.79 -1.16 0.32
C ILE A 390 36.90 -0.15 0.61
N THR A 391 37.99 -0.21 -0.16
CA THR A 391 39.11 0.74 -0.05
C THR A 391 39.17 1.77 -1.17
N ASP A 392 38.57 1.45 -2.31
CA ASP A 392 38.60 2.27 -3.54
C ASP A 392 37.20 2.37 -4.14
N ALA A 393 36.71 3.61 -4.25
CA ALA A 393 35.42 3.97 -4.83
C ALA A 393 35.57 4.81 -6.11
N SER A 394 36.74 4.80 -6.76
CA SER A 394 37.00 5.55 -8.00
C SER A 394 36.04 5.19 -9.13
N VAL A 395 35.58 3.93 -9.18
CA VAL A 395 34.61 3.45 -10.17
C VAL A 395 33.27 4.16 -10.09
N LEU A 396 32.88 4.69 -8.91
CA LEU A 396 31.61 5.39 -8.72
C LEU A 396 31.51 6.68 -9.54
N SER A 397 32.62 7.15 -10.13
CA SER A 397 32.56 8.23 -11.10
C SER A 397 31.77 7.93 -12.36
N GLY A 398 31.50 6.65 -12.64
CA GLY A 398 30.63 6.24 -13.74
C GLY A 398 29.16 6.08 -13.38
N LEU A 399 28.73 6.39 -12.14
CA LEU A 399 27.34 6.19 -11.73
C LEU A 399 26.37 6.92 -12.67
N SER A 400 25.22 6.29 -12.94
CA SER A 400 24.20 6.83 -13.83
C SER A 400 23.71 8.21 -13.36
N PRO A 401 23.35 9.12 -14.29
CA PRO A 401 22.68 10.37 -13.95
C PRO A 401 21.39 10.11 -13.16
N GLY A 402 21.18 10.85 -12.06
CA GLY A 402 19.98 10.73 -11.22
C GLY A 402 20.19 10.05 -9.86
N ILE A 403 21.41 9.67 -9.51
CA ILE A 403 21.73 9.22 -8.14
C ILE A 403 21.48 10.36 -7.14
N GLY A 404 20.63 10.12 -6.14
CA GLY A 404 20.28 11.08 -5.11
C GLY A 404 21.09 10.89 -3.82
N TYR A 405 21.35 9.64 -3.46
CA TYR A 405 22.06 9.27 -2.23
C TYR A 405 23.12 8.21 -2.50
N VAL A 406 24.31 8.42 -1.92
CA VAL A 406 25.36 7.41 -1.86
C VAL A 406 25.94 7.37 -0.45
N SER A 407 26.04 6.19 0.17
CA SER A 407 26.82 6.01 1.39
C SER A 407 27.86 4.90 1.31
N LEU A 408 29.05 5.24 1.78
CA LEU A 408 30.21 4.36 1.97
C LEU A 408 30.71 4.41 3.42
N ASP A 409 29.86 4.83 4.37
CA ASP A 409 30.25 4.99 5.76
C ASP A 409 30.84 3.70 6.33
N HIS A 410 31.71 3.82 7.32
CA HIS A 410 32.32 2.68 8.03
C HIS A 410 33.07 1.70 7.11
N ASN A 411 33.54 2.14 5.95
CA ASN A 411 34.47 1.38 5.11
C ASN A 411 35.92 1.84 5.34
N PRO A 412 36.93 0.98 5.10
CA PRO A 412 38.34 1.38 5.06
C PRO A 412 38.67 2.19 3.79
N LEU A 413 37.79 3.09 3.37
CA LEU A 413 37.87 3.85 2.12
C LEU A 413 39.05 4.82 2.14
N ILE A 414 39.89 4.75 1.12
CA ILE A 414 41.07 5.61 0.94
C ILE A 414 40.91 6.47 -0.32
N VAL A 415 40.37 5.88 -1.40
CA VAL A 415 40.26 6.52 -2.71
C VAL A 415 38.80 6.86 -3.01
N MET A 416 38.49 8.14 -3.14
CA MET A 416 37.16 8.62 -3.52
C MET A 416 36.99 8.73 -5.05
N PRO A 417 35.74 8.74 -5.55
CA PRO A 417 35.46 9.14 -6.94
C PRO A 417 35.94 10.57 -7.19
N LYS A 418 36.35 10.86 -8.42
CA LYS A 418 36.81 12.21 -8.80
C LYS A 418 35.65 13.18 -9.03
N ALA A 419 34.54 12.67 -9.54
CA ALA A 419 33.27 13.35 -9.76
C ALA A 419 32.18 12.28 -9.87
N PHE A 420 30.91 12.66 -9.83
CA PHE A 420 29.81 11.84 -10.35
C PHE A 420 29.44 12.32 -11.76
N ASP A 421 28.97 11.42 -12.64
CA ASP A 421 28.68 11.77 -14.05
C ASP A 421 27.55 12.81 -14.14
N ALA A 422 27.91 14.06 -14.42
CA ALA A 422 27.04 15.24 -14.49
C ALA A 422 26.28 15.33 -15.83
N GLY A 423 25.86 14.19 -16.38
CA GLY A 423 25.12 14.09 -17.65
C GLY A 423 23.72 14.72 -17.62
N SER A 424 23.27 15.18 -16.46
CA SER A 424 22.09 16.01 -16.24
C SER A 424 22.42 17.08 -15.19
N ASP A 425 21.71 18.21 -15.16
CA ASP A 425 21.81 19.26 -14.13
C ASP A 425 21.43 18.77 -12.70
N VAL A 426 21.52 17.47 -12.42
CA VAL A 426 21.17 16.82 -11.15
C VAL A 426 22.45 16.52 -10.39
N MET A 427 22.65 17.25 -9.29
CA MET A 427 23.71 16.92 -8.32
C MET A 427 23.29 15.73 -7.47
N VAL A 428 24.26 14.94 -7.02
CA VAL A 428 24.03 13.99 -5.93
C VAL A 428 23.65 14.81 -4.69
N PHE A 429 22.48 14.55 -4.11
CA PHE A 429 22.03 15.33 -2.96
C PHE A 429 22.94 15.08 -1.75
N GLU A 430 23.25 13.82 -1.49
CA GLU A 430 23.91 13.41 -0.26
C GLU A 430 24.96 12.33 -0.57
N PHE A 431 26.22 12.60 -0.22
CA PHE A 431 27.29 11.61 -0.25
C PHE A 431 27.89 11.45 1.16
N CYS A 432 27.88 10.23 1.69
CA CYS A 432 28.33 9.93 3.04
C CYS A 432 29.58 9.03 3.01
N VAL A 433 30.64 9.46 3.69
CA VAL A 433 31.91 8.73 3.88
C VAL A 433 32.41 8.84 5.33
N GLU A 434 31.49 8.89 6.28
CA GLU A 434 31.74 8.95 7.71
C GLU A 434 32.53 7.72 8.20
N SER A 435 33.39 7.92 9.19
CA SER A 435 34.22 6.85 9.78
C SER A 435 35.07 6.08 8.76
N THR A 436 35.54 6.76 7.70
CA THR A 436 36.45 6.20 6.69
C THR A 436 37.90 6.66 6.86
N LEU A 437 38.81 6.19 5.99
CA LEU A 437 40.24 6.55 6.01
C LEU A 437 40.61 7.68 5.03
N VAL A 438 39.61 8.40 4.52
CA VAL A 438 39.80 9.48 3.53
C VAL A 438 40.61 10.64 4.12
N ARG A 439 41.62 11.08 3.37
CA ARG A 439 42.54 12.17 3.76
C ARG A 439 42.40 13.43 2.93
N THR A 440 41.85 13.33 1.73
CA THR A 440 41.80 14.41 0.74
C THR A 440 40.52 14.32 -0.06
N VAL A 441 39.91 15.47 -0.36
CA VAL A 441 38.72 15.55 -1.21
C VAL A 441 39.11 16.05 -2.60
N PRO A 442 38.79 15.31 -3.69
CA PRO A 442 38.99 15.79 -5.06
C PRO A 442 38.17 17.08 -5.31
N PRO A 443 38.78 18.16 -5.81
CA PRO A 443 38.04 19.40 -6.06
C PRO A 443 36.89 19.24 -7.06
N GLU A 444 37.03 18.36 -8.05
CA GLU A 444 36.02 18.09 -9.07
C GLU A 444 34.77 17.40 -8.49
N LEU A 445 34.92 16.70 -7.37
CA LEU A 445 33.82 16.00 -6.70
C LEU A 445 32.85 17.01 -6.06
N LEU A 446 33.38 18.12 -5.55
CA LEU A 446 32.63 19.17 -4.87
C LEU A 446 31.62 19.88 -5.79
N SER A 447 31.82 19.83 -7.11
CA SER A 447 30.87 20.37 -8.09
C SER A 447 29.75 19.41 -8.49
N SER A 448 29.81 18.16 -8.03
CA SER A 448 28.84 17.11 -8.38
C SER A 448 27.94 16.68 -7.21
N ILE A 449 28.10 17.30 -6.04
CA ILE A 449 27.40 16.93 -4.80
C ILE A 449 26.85 18.17 -4.08
N GLN A 450 25.72 18.05 -3.39
CA GLN A 450 25.15 19.13 -2.58
C GLN A 450 25.69 19.11 -1.15
N THR A 451 25.76 17.93 -0.51
CA THR A 451 26.33 17.76 0.84
C THR A 451 27.21 16.51 0.90
N LEU A 452 28.37 16.64 1.55
CA LEU A 452 29.35 15.58 1.79
C LEU A 452 29.57 15.39 3.29
N TYR A 453 29.03 14.31 3.85
CA TYR A 453 29.19 13.95 5.26
C TYR A 453 30.49 13.16 5.46
N MET A 454 31.38 13.67 6.31
CA MET A 454 32.74 13.12 6.52
C MET A 454 33.13 13.06 8.00
N LEU A 455 32.15 12.95 8.90
CA LEU A 455 32.39 12.81 10.33
C LEU A 455 33.40 11.68 10.60
N ASP A 456 34.29 11.88 11.59
CA ASP A 456 35.31 10.91 12.00
C ASP A 456 36.32 10.47 10.91
N THR A 457 36.52 11.28 9.86
CA THR A 457 37.57 11.05 8.86
C THR A 457 38.91 11.74 9.20
N PRO A 458 40.05 11.20 8.74
CA PRO A 458 41.34 11.88 8.81
C PRO A 458 41.38 13.26 8.12
N TYR A 459 40.53 13.50 7.12
CA TYR A 459 40.34 14.80 6.49
C TYR A 459 39.78 15.81 7.51
N CYS A 460 38.64 15.50 8.13
CA CYS A 460 37.99 16.39 9.10
C CYS A 460 38.84 16.64 10.35
N ALA A 461 39.63 15.65 10.79
CA ALA A 461 40.54 15.81 11.92
C ALA A 461 41.69 16.83 11.65
N ARG A 462 41.99 17.15 10.39
CA ARG A 462 43.11 18.02 9.99
C ARG A 462 42.69 19.26 9.22
N ALA A 463 41.42 19.40 8.88
CA ALA A 463 40.93 20.49 8.06
C ALA A 463 40.97 21.82 8.84
N THR A 464 41.82 22.75 8.41
CA THR A 464 41.85 24.13 8.95
C THR A 464 40.81 25.03 8.30
N THR A 465 40.32 24.64 7.13
CA THR A 465 39.25 25.28 6.35
C THR A 465 38.43 24.17 5.71
N VAL A 466 37.14 24.10 6.05
CA VAL A 466 36.20 23.11 5.51
C VAL A 466 35.42 23.77 4.38
N PHE A 467 35.27 23.11 3.24
CA PHE A 467 34.40 23.60 2.17
C PHE A 467 32.95 23.63 2.66
N THR A 468 32.13 24.58 2.19
CA THR A 468 30.72 24.69 2.61
C THR A 468 29.90 23.44 2.33
N VAL A 469 30.31 22.66 1.33
CA VAL A 469 29.69 21.40 0.90
C VAL A 469 30.07 20.23 1.82
N VAL A 470 31.16 20.35 2.58
CA VAL A 470 31.65 19.27 3.47
C VAL A 470 31.16 19.51 4.89
N ASP A 471 30.46 18.53 5.46
CA ASP A 471 30.07 18.51 6.86
C ASP A 471 30.97 17.56 7.65
N CYS A 472 31.71 18.12 8.61
CA CYS A 472 32.60 17.41 9.51
C CYS A 472 32.02 17.24 10.93
N ASN A 473 30.84 17.81 11.20
CA ASN A 473 30.29 17.95 12.56
C ASN A 473 28.93 17.28 12.72
N ALA A 474 28.15 17.15 11.65
CA ALA A 474 26.90 16.39 11.65
C ALA A 474 27.13 14.99 11.09
N SER A 475 26.46 14.02 11.71
CA SER A 475 26.26 12.70 11.10
C SER A 475 24.96 12.74 10.31
N TYR A 476 24.97 12.19 9.09
CA TYR A 476 23.79 12.07 8.26
C TYR A 476 22.65 11.36 9.02
N PHE A 477 22.96 10.24 9.69
CA PHE A 477 21.98 9.46 10.46
C PHE A 477 21.37 10.24 11.63
N ALA A 478 22.17 11.07 12.30
CA ALA A 478 21.68 11.94 13.38
C ALA A 478 20.82 13.10 12.85
N SER A 479 21.13 13.62 11.66
CA SER A 479 20.37 14.73 11.04
C SER A 479 19.13 14.31 10.27
N ALA A 480 19.15 13.13 9.65
CA ALA A 480 18.06 12.62 8.81
C ALA A 480 17.03 11.81 9.61
N GLY A 481 17.25 11.60 10.91
CA GLY A 481 16.41 10.72 11.74
C GLY A 481 16.43 9.26 11.26
N LYS A 482 17.39 8.90 10.41
CA LYS A 482 17.59 7.55 9.93
C LYS A 482 18.41 6.83 10.99
N CYS A 483 17.75 6.09 11.88
CA CYS A 483 18.48 5.13 12.69
C CYS A 483 18.97 3.99 11.79
N TYR A 484 20.19 3.53 12.06
CA TYR A 484 20.65 2.17 11.72
C TYR A 484 19.48 1.20 11.66
N ILE A 485 19.28 0.52 10.52
CA ILE A 485 18.38 -0.63 10.49
C ILE A 485 18.96 -1.64 11.48
N PRO A 486 18.29 -1.97 12.60
CA PRO A 486 18.79 -2.88 13.62
C PRO A 486 18.95 -4.28 13.07
#